data_AF-A0A3D4B4B2-F1
#
_entry.id   AF-A0A3D4B4B2-F1
#
_cell.length_a   1.000
_cell.length_b   1.000
_cell.length_c   1.000
_cell.angle_alpha   90.00
_cell.angle_beta   90.00
_cell.angle_gamma   90.00
#
_symmetry.space_group_name_H-M   'P 1'
#
loop_
_entity.id
_entity.type
_entity.pdbx_description
1 polymer ?
#
loop_
_entity_poly.entity_id
_entity_poly.type
_entity_poly.pdbx_seq_one_letter_code
_entity_poly.pdbx_strand_id
1 'polypeptide(L)' 'MPMTPFYDETDFAPHNDHTCHITPECVADAVAQAINQREGTVITQIVLKPQRIGVERKRN' A
#
# COMPACT_ATOMS: atom_id res chain seq x y z
N MET A 1 -0.39 -2.70 3.85
CA MET A 1 -1.64 -3.30 3.40
C MET A 1 -2.64 -2.20 3.10
N PRO A 2 -3.33 -2.27 1.96
CA PRO A 2 -4.52 -1.46 1.76
C PRO A 2 -5.54 -1.78 2.86
N MET A 3 -6.26 -0.75 3.33
CA MET A 3 -7.37 -0.91 4.27
C MET A 3 -8.52 -1.58 3.50
N THR A 4 -8.48 -2.91 3.46
CA THR A 4 -9.47 -3.74 2.78
C THR A 4 -10.36 -4.40 3.83
N PRO A 5 -11.60 -4.79 3.46
CA PRO A 5 -12.52 -5.53 4.33
C PRO A 5 -12.02 -6.91 4.79
N PHE A 6 -10.82 -7.32 4.36
CA PHE A 6 -10.25 -8.64 4.64
C PHE A 6 -10.23 -9.00 6.13
N TYR A 7 -10.06 -8.00 7.01
CA TYR A 7 -9.95 -8.19 8.45
C TYR A 7 -11.28 -8.06 9.20
N ASP A 8 -12.37 -7.69 8.52
CA ASP A 8 -13.64 -7.34 9.17
C ASP A 8 -14.19 -8.51 10.00
N GLU A 9 -14.13 -9.72 9.43
CA GLU A 9 -14.62 -10.98 10.03
C GLU A 9 -13.54 -11.76 10.82
N THR A 10 -12.39 -11.15 11.11
CA THR A 10 -11.26 -11.82 11.81
C THR A 10 -10.99 -11.24 13.20
N ASP A 11 -10.28 -11.98 14.05
CA ASP A 11 -9.74 -11.47 15.33
C ASP A 11 -8.55 -10.52 15.16
N PHE A 12 -8.20 -10.15 13.92
CA PHE A 12 -7.02 -9.37 13.60
C PHE A 12 -7.39 -8.08 12.88
N ALA A 13 -6.55 -7.07 13.01
CA ALA A 13 -6.65 -5.82 12.28
C ALA A 13 -5.28 -5.46 11.69
N PRO A 14 -5.23 -4.65 10.61
CA PRO A 14 -3.99 -4.05 10.17
C PRO A 14 -3.36 -3.25 11.30
N HIS A 15 -2.05 -3.42 11.54
CA HIS A 15 -1.36 -2.61 12.54
C HIS A 15 -1.32 -1.15 12.10
N ASN A 16 -1.73 -0.23 12.98
CA ASN A 16 -1.86 1.20 12.67
C ASN A 16 -0.51 1.94 12.66
N ASP A 17 0.39 1.54 11.76
CA ASP A 17 1.68 2.17 11.48
C ASP A 17 1.74 2.49 9.99
N HIS A 18 2.03 3.74 9.64
CA HIS A 18 2.13 4.19 8.25
C HIS A 18 3.10 3.34 7.39
N THR A 19 4.16 2.78 7.99
CA THR A 19 5.11 1.89 7.30
C THR A 19 4.50 0.53 6.92
N CYS A 20 3.36 0.19 7.53
CA CYS A 20 2.60 -1.03 7.29
C CYS A 20 1.50 -0.84 6.24
N HIS A 21 1.34 0.35 5.64
CA HIS A 21 0.26 0.66 4.69
C HIS A 21 0.77 1.18 3.35
N ILE A 22 -0.08 1.05 2.33
CA ILE A 22 0.03 1.81 1.09
C ILE A 22 -1.08 2.85 1.15
N THR A 23 -0.72 4.13 1.16
CA THR A 23 -1.70 5.22 1.18
C THR A 23 -2.02 5.68 -0.25
N PRO A 24 -3.09 6.45 -0.46
CA PRO A 24 -3.37 7.07 -1.76
C PRO A 24 -2.20 7.87 -2.31
N GLU A 25 -1.46 8.56 -1.45
CA GLU A 25 -0.28 9.37 -1.81
C GLU A 25 0.84 8.48 -2.36
N CYS A 26 1.08 7.29 -1.75
CA CYS A 26 2.06 6.35 -2.29
C CYS A 26 1.75 5.93 -3.73
N VAL A 27 0.47 5.81 -4.08
CA VAL A 27 0.04 5.49 -5.46
C VAL A 27 0.18 6.71 -6.37
N ALA A 28 -0.20 7.89 -5.89
CA ALA A 28 -0.09 9.14 -6.64
C ALA A 28 1.37 9.44 -7.01
N ASP A 29 2.30 9.26 -6.07
CA ASP A 29 3.73 9.46 -6.28
C ASP A 29 4.30 8.48 -7.31
N ALA A 30 3.89 7.21 -7.27
CA ALA A 30 4.30 6.21 -8.24
C ALA A 30 3.81 6.53 -9.65
N VAL A 31 2.59 7.03 -9.78
CA VAL A 31 2.02 7.50 -11.06
C VAL A 31 2.75 8.75 -11.55
N ALA A 32 3.01 9.72 -10.68
CA ALA A 32 3.77 10.92 -11.01
C ALA A 32 5.19 10.56 -11.50
N GLN A 33 5.85 9.60 -10.85
CA GLN A 33 7.15 9.11 -11.30
C GLN A 33 7.08 8.48 -12.70
N ALA A 34 6.03 7.71 -12.98
CA ALA A 34 5.84 7.06 -14.28
C ALA A 34 5.62 8.06 -15.42
N ILE A 35 4.81 9.10 -15.16
CA ILE A 35 4.48 10.13 -16.16
C ILE A 35 5.70 11.01 -16.49
N ASN A 36 6.58 11.23 -15.52
CA ASN A 36 7.78 12.05 -15.69
C ASN A 36 8.97 11.32 -16.35
N GLN A 37 8.77 10.10 -16.87
CA GLN A 37 9.80 9.42 -17.62
C GLN A 37 10.03 10.03 -19.00
N ARG A 38 11.20 9.78 -19.57
CA ARG A 38 11.55 10.22 -20.92
C ARG A 38 10.53 9.68 -21.94
N GLU A 39 10.15 10.53 -22.90
CA GLU A 39 9.29 10.13 -24.01
C GLU A 39 9.80 8.84 -24.70
N GLY A 40 8.86 7.94 -25.03
CA GLY A 40 9.15 6.62 -25.57
C GLY A 40 9.47 5.55 -24.53
N THR A 41 9.56 5.90 -23.24
CA THR A 41 9.73 4.92 -22.16
C THR A 41 8.42 4.20 -21.88
N VAL A 42 8.45 2.87 -21.87
CA VAL A 42 7.30 2.04 -21.50
C VAL A 42 7.55 1.43 -20.13
N ILE A 43 6.79 1.86 -19.12
CA ILE A 43 6.73 1.19 -17.82
C ILE A 43 5.56 0.21 -17.86
N THR A 44 5.88 -1.09 -17.85
CA THR A 44 4.87 -2.15 -17.93
C THR A 44 4.29 -2.50 -16.57
N GLN A 45 5.04 -2.30 -15.48
CA GLN A 45 4.62 -2.69 -14.14
C GLN A 45 5.30 -1.82 -13.08
N ILE A 46 4.54 -1.43 -12.06
CA ILE A 46 5.04 -0.86 -10.82
C ILE A 46 4.47 -1.68 -9.67
N VAL A 47 5.33 -2.19 -8.79
CA VAL A 47 4.91 -2.97 -7.62
C VAL A 47 5.14 -2.15 -6.36
N LEU A 48 4.06 -1.75 -5.71
CA LEU A 48 4.11 -1.07 -4.42
C LEU A 48 3.93 -2.07 -3.28
N LYS A 49 4.81 -2.00 -2.29
CA LYS A 49 4.72 -2.80 -1.06
C LYS A 49 4.98 -1.92 0.15
N PRO A 50 4.23 -2.10 1.24
CA PRO A 50 4.57 -1.49 2.51
C PRO A 50 5.94 -2.03 2.96
N GLN A 51 6.66 -1.28 3.79
CA GLN A 51 7.96 -1.71 4.30
C GLN A 51 7.83 -2.92 5.22
N ARG A 52 6.71 -3.02 5.93
CA ARG A 52 6.42 -4.10 6.88
C ARG A 52 5.00 -4.62 6.68
N ILE A 53 4.81 -5.88 7.07
CA ILE A 53 3.49 -6.47 7.23
C ILE A 53 3.20 -6.47 8.73
N GLY A 54 2.48 -5.45 9.18
CA GLY A 54 2.00 -5.35 10.55
C GLY A 54 0.55 -5.78 10.66
N VAL A 55 0.28 -6.72 11.55
CA VAL A 55 -1.06 -7.18 11.91
C VAL A 55 -1.13 -7.21 13.44
N GLU A 56 -2.23 -6.73 14.00
CA GLU A 56 -2.47 -6.73 15.44
C GLU A 56 -3.74 -7.53 15.77
N ARG A 57 -3.80 -8.10 16.97
CA ARG A 57 -5.00 -8.78 17.43
C ARG A 57 -5.99 -7.75 17.96
N LYS A 58 -7.25 -7.82 17.51
CA LYS A 58 -8.37 -7.05 18.07
C LYS A 58 -8.45 -7.36 19.56
N ARG A 59 -8.42 -6.33 20.41
CA ARG A 59 -8.74 -6.47 21.83
C ARG A 59 -10.26 -6.37 21.96
N ASN A 60 -10.88 -7.43 22.47
CA ASN A 60 -12.28 -7.41 22.92
C ASN A 60 -12.45 -6.44 24.09
#